data_AF-A0A5E4MM47-F1
#
_entry.id   AF-A0A5E4MM47-F1
#
_cell.length_a   1.000
_cell.length_b   1.000
_cell.length_c   1.000
_cell.angle_alpha   90.00
_cell.angle_beta   90.00
_cell.angle_gamma   90.00
#
_symmetry.space_group_name_H-M   'P 1'
#
loop_
_entity.id
_entity.type
_entity.pdbx_description
1 polymer ?
#
loop_
_entity_poly.entity_id
_entity_poly.type
_entity_poly.pdbx_seq_one_letter_code
_entity_poly.pdbx_strand_id
1 'polypeptide(L)'
;MTSRSLFSSFYRLKNGYKHSKRIHGINFSSVSNESHDREVTKELSNMFFADSVQELLIKLTHVDVQKAFRKRFIGEDPDIPIYKFMTTAEVEKLQAEVKVKANKKVQMPPIVPLQTDLGQVINVDKDIIGFDNSKFVFTDITFGISDKSRIVVVRESDGTLRKANADERHTVNQIYFPQLGRELKHPVMFQDEHLKPLLENGDYEFILDRACCQFEPNDQNYHRVVFTTYKHVNKTKKYQVLESTRHLGPLLFYLAFNKMPDNFLMYCLQTERFQDAILFINLYTKINQGLEIELGDLKDQFKVIEDFINTECTEKGNLEEALKYYINMNSVEVSKSS
;
A
#
# COMPACT_ATOMS: atom_id res chain seq x y z
N MET A 1 -19.87 -37.12 -21.73
CA MET A 1 -19.17 -37.25 -20.43
C MET A 1 -17.68 -37.10 -20.68
N THR A 2 -16.91 -36.15 -20.15
CA THR A 2 -17.14 -34.99 -19.28
C THR A 2 -15.80 -34.25 -19.25
N SER A 3 -15.84 -32.92 -19.27
CA SER A 3 -14.86 -32.01 -18.68
C SER A 3 -13.40 -32.04 -19.17
N ARG A 4 -13.11 -31.20 -20.17
CA ARG A 4 -11.84 -30.48 -20.28
C ARG A 4 -12.16 -28.99 -20.35
N SER A 5 -12.11 -28.30 -19.22
CA SER A 5 -12.05 -26.83 -19.22
C SER A 5 -11.12 -26.35 -18.11
N LEU A 6 -10.56 -25.17 -18.38
CA LEU A 6 -9.83 -24.29 -17.48
C LEU A 6 -8.36 -24.63 -17.24
N PHE A 7 -7.51 -24.29 -18.22
CA PHE A 7 -6.23 -23.59 -17.94
C PHE A 7 -5.82 -22.81 -19.19
N SER A 8 -6.30 -21.58 -19.29
CA SER A 8 -5.74 -20.55 -20.17
C SER A 8 -5.59 -19.28 -19.35
N SER A 9 -4.57 -19.25 -18.51
CA SER A 9 -4.10 -18.02 -17.87
C SER A 9 -3.08 -17.36 -18.80
N PHE A 10 -3.29 -16.07 -18.99
CA PHE A 10 -2.93 -15.28 -20.15
C PHE A 10 -1.44 -14.91 -20.19
N TYR A 11 -0.71 -15.46 -21.16
CA TYR A 11 0.44 -14.79 -21.78
C TYR A 11 0.02 -14.28 -23.16
N ARG A 12 -0.31 -12.99 -23.24
CA ARG A 12 -0.44 -12.16 -24.46
C ARG A 12 -0.69 -10.73 -23.94
N LEU A 13 0.14 -9.71 -24.12
CA LEU A 13 0.88 -9.31 -25.32
C LEU A 13 2.12 -8.48 -24.92
N LYS A 14 3.32 -9.01 -25.16
CA LYS A 14 4.41 -8.20 -25.73
C LYS A 14 4.20 -8.26 -27.25
N ASN A 15 3.74 -7.16 -27.85
CA ASN A 15 4.04 -6.72 -29.22
C ASN A 15 3.15 -5.53 -29.60
N GLY A 16 3.78 -4.54 -30.24
CA GLY A 16 3.22 -3.23 -30.49
C GLY A 16 1.93 -3.23 -31.33
N TYR A 17 1.02 -2.34 -30.95
CA TYR A 17 -0.06 -1.89 -31.81
C TYR A 17 0.21 -0.43 -32.20
N LYS A 18 0.73 -0.25 -33.42
CA LYS A 18 0.46 0.96 -34.20
C LYS A 18 -0.96 0.83 -34.72
N HIS A 19 -1.87 1.73 -34.36
CA HIS A 19 -2.89 2.19 -35.30
C HIS A 19 -3.45 3.56 -34.91
N SER A 20 -3.82 4.28 -35.96
CA SER A 20 -4.11 5.70 -35.99
C SER A 20 -5.62 6.00 -35.90
N LYS A 21 -5.91 7.24 -35.47
CA LYS A 21 -7.11 8.09 -35.71
C LYS A 21 -8.24 8.10 -34.67
N ARG A 22 -8.33 9.28 -34.04
CA ARG A 22 -9.47 10.18 -33.74
C ARG A 22 -10.80 9.56 -33.32
N ILE A 23 -11.20 9.85 -32.08
CA ILE A 23 -12.61 10.03 -31.69
C ILE A 23 -12.74 11.29 -30.82
N HIS A 24 -13.85 12.00 -31.07
CA HIS A 24 -14.23 13.30 -30.54
C HIS A 24 -14.62 13.29 -29.06
N GLY A 25 -14.64 14.49 -28.49
CA GLY A 25 -14.79 14.80 -27.08
C GLY A 25 -15.93 14.08 -26.37
N ILE A 26 -15.61 13.63 -25.16
CA ILE A 26 -16.57 13.14 -24.17
C ILE A 26 -16.41 14.03 -22.95
N ASN A 27 -17.51 14.68 -22.59
CA ASN A 27 -17.63 15.56 -21.44
C ASN A 27 -17.40 14.75 -20.15
N PHE A 28 -16.48 15.23 -19.32
CA PHE A 28 -16.31 14.77 -17.93
C PHE A 28 -17.55 15.20 -17.13
N SER A 29 -18.41 14.25 -16.77
CA SER A 29 -19.33 14.43 -15.64
C SER A 29 -18.64 13.93 -14.37
N SER A 30 -18.33 14.87 -13.49
CA SER A 30 -17.78 14.65 -12.16
C SER A 30 -18.75 13.83 -11.32
N VAL A 31 -18.34 12.61 -10.96
CA VAL A 31 -18.97 11.81 -9.90
C VAL A 31 -18.06 11.91 -8.68
N SER A 32 -18.51 12.55 -7.61
CA SER A 32 -18.22 12.10 -6.24
C SER A 32 -18.82 13.05 -5.19
N ASN A 33 -19.87 12.59 -4.51
CA ASN A 33 -20.01 12.81 -3.07
C ASN A 33 -19.43 11.55 -2.40
N GLU A 34 -18.12 11.51 -2.21
CA GLU A 34 -17.46 10.56 -1.30
C GLU A 34 -16.72 11.39 -0.25
N SER A 35 -16.81 10.98 1.01
CA SER A 35 -16.07 11.57 2.12
C SER A 35 -14.59 11.71 1.75
N HIS A 36 -14.08 12.94 1.76
CA HIS A 36 -12.67 13.20 1.51
C HIS A 36 -11.81 12.43 2.52
N ASP A 37 -10.79 11.71 2.02
CA ASP A 37 -9.79 11.07 2.87
C ASP A 37 -9.10 12.14 3.72
N ARG A 38 -8.75 11.78 4.95
CA ARG A 38 -7.94 12.68 5.79
C ARG A 38 -6.57 12.84 5.15
N GLU A 39 -6.08 14.08 5.15
CA GLU A 39 -4.75 14.37 4.65
C GLU A 39 -3.69 13.70 5.52
N VAL A 40 -2.69 13.11 4.86
CA VAL A 40 -1.53 12.56 5.56
C VAL A 40 -0.67 13.71 6.04
N THR A 41 -0.68 13.96 7.34
CA THR A 41 0.17 14.98 7.97
C THR A 41 1.56 14.44 8.27
N LYS A 42 2.52 15.35 8.49
CA LYS A 42 3.87 14.96 8.92
C LYS A 42 3.86 14.27 10.29
N GLU A 43 2.97 14.66 11.18
CA GLU A 43 2.78 14.03 12.49
C GLU A 43 2.33 12.58 12.33
N LEU A 44 1.33 12.34 11.49
CA LEU A 44 0.85 10.99 11.20
C LEU A 44 1.96 10.11 10.59
N SER A 45 2.75 10.67 9.67
CA SER A 45 3.92 9.98 9.12
C SER A 45 4.93 9.62 10.21
N ASN A 46 5.22 10.53 11.14
CA ASN A 46 6.11 10.24 12.27
C ASN A 46 5.54 9.15 13.19
N MET A 47 4.23 9.14 13.43
CA MET A 47 3.57 8.08 14.21
C MET A 47 3.68 6.73 13.53
N PHE A 48 3.61 6.67 12.20
CA PHE A 48 3.83 5.43 11.47
C PHE A 48 5.23 4.87 11.73
N PHE A 49 6.26 5.71 11.80
CA PHE A 49 7.64 5.27 12.07
C PHE A 49 7.96 4.99 13.54
N ALA A 50 7.04 5.28 14.47
CA ALA A 50 7.28 4.99 15.88
C ALA A 50 7.39 3.47 16.12
N ASP A 51 8.42 3.06 16.87
CA ASP A 51 8.72 1.63 17.13
C ASP A 51 7.50 0.89 17.68
N SER A 52 6.82 1.53 18.63
CA SER A 52 5.66 0.96 19.31
C SER A 52 4.40 0.87 18.43
N VAL A 53 4.34 1.57 17.29
CA VAL A 53 3.32 1.38 16.25
C VAL A 53 3.76 0.28 15.28
N GLN A 54 5.03 0.29 14.87
CA GLN A 54 5.60 -0.74 14.00
C GLN A 54 5.51 -2.14 14.61
N GLU A 55 5.73 -2.29 15.91
CA GLU A 55 5.55 -3.57 16.62
C GLU A 55 4.11 -4.10 16.53
N LEU A 56 3.10 -3.23 16.71
CA LEU A 56 1.70 -3.60 16.56
C LEU A 56 1.38 -4.00 15.12
N LEU A 57 1.86 -3.24 14.14
CA LEU A 57 1.64 -3.51 12.73
C LEU A 57 2.32 -4.81 12.27
N ILE A 58 3.53 -5.10 12.76
CA ILE A 58 4.24 -6.35 12.47
C ILE A 58 3.45 -7.55 13.05
N LYS A 59 2.94 -7.43 14.29
CA LYS A 59 2.10 -8.47 14.92
C LYS A 59 0.83 -8.72 14.11
N LEU A 60 0.12 -7.65 13.71
CA LEU A 60 -1.10 -7.72 12.90
C LEU A 60 -0.87 -8.30 11.49
N THR A 61 0.34 -8.18 10.95
CA THR A 61 0.62 -8.61 9.57
C THR A 61 0.72 -10.14 9.43
N HIS A 62 0.96 -10.87 10.53
CA HIS A 62 1.14 -12.33 10.55
C HIS A 62 2.13 -12.80 9.48
N VAL A 63 3.42 -12.52 9.66
CA VAL A 63 4.45 -12.85 8.66
C VAL A 63 4.61 -14.37 8.53
N ASP A 64 3.99 -14.95 7.50
CA ASP A 64 4.21 -16.32 7.08
C ASP A 64 5.38 -16.40 6.08
N VAL A 65 6.35 -17.25 6.40
CA VAL A 65 7.53 -17.53 5.59
C VAL A 65 7.14 -18.12 4.24
N GLN A 66 6.12 -19.00 4.19
CA GLN A 66 5.71 -19.65 2.96
C GLN A 66 5.09 -18.65 1.99
N LYS A 67 4.18 -17.81 2.47
CA LYS A 67 3.58 -16.75 1.66
C LYS A 67 4.59 -15.68 1.23
N ALA A 68 5.55 -15.33 2.11
CA ALA A 68 6.61 -14.37 1.80
C ALA A 68 7.55 -14.85 0.68
N PHE A 69 7.94 -16.13 0.67
CA PHE A 69 8.84 -16.73 -0.34
C PHE A 69 8.13 -17.58 -1.39
N ARG A 70 6.82 -17.39 -1.56
CA ARG A 70 6.06 -18.11 -2.59
C ARG A 70 6.66 -17.89 -3.98
N LYS A 71 6.54 -18.91 -4.82
CA LYS A 71 6.98 -18.86 -6.21
C LYS A 71 6.18 -17.78 -6.95
N ARG A 72 6.89 -16.87 -7.61
CA ARG A 72 6.29 -15.83 -8.47
C ARG A 72 6.80 -16.03 -9.89
N PHE A 73 5.92 -15.83 -10.87
CA PHE A 73 6.33 -15.78 -12.27
C PHE A 73 6.85 -14.36 -12.56
N ILE A 74 8.15 -14.18 -12.46
CA ILE A 74 8.82 -12.87 -12.62
C ILE A 74 9.26 -12.65 -14.09
N GLY A 75 9.09 -13.68 -14.94
CA GLY A 75 9.51 -13.64 -16.35
C GLY A 75 10.99 -13.97 -16.57
N GLU A 76 11.67 -14.38 -15.50
CA GLU A 76 13.02 -14.96 -15.51
C GLU A 76 12.90 -16.48 -15.36
N ASP A 77 13.83 -17.20 -15.98
CA ASP A 77 13.89 -18.65 -15.85
C ASP A 77 14.33 -19.03 -14.43
N PRO A 78 13.67 -20.02 -13.80
CA PRO A 78 14.02 -20.40 -12.44
C PRO A 78 15.41 -21.05 -12.40
N ASP A 79 16.22 -20.63 -11.43
CA ASP A 79 17.49 -21.29 -11.13
C ASP A 79 17.28 -22.76 -10.71
N ILE A 80 18.27 -23.58 -11.00
CA ILE A 80 18.27 -25.01 -10.64
C ILE A 80 18.38 -25.13 -9.10
N PRO A 81 17.50 -25.90 -8.44
CA PRO A 81 17.54 -26.07 -6.98
C PRO A 81 18.80 -26.81 -6.54
N ILE A 82 19.47 -26.29 -5.51
CA ILE A 82 20.67 -26.90 -4.90
C ILE A 82 20.25 -27.67 -3.65
N TYR A 83 20.50 -28.98 -3.65
CA TYR A 83 20.26 -29.84 -2.48
C TYR A 83 21.50 -29.89 -1.59
N LYS A 84 21.31 -29.81 -0.27
CA LYS A 84 22.37 -29.88 0.74
C LYS A 84 21.93 -30.80 1.87
N PHE A 85 22.85 -31.64 2.34
CA PHE A 85 22.66 -32.43 3.55
C PHE A 85 22.96 -31.57 4.77
N MET A 86 22.08 -31.58 5.76
CA MET A 86 22.18 -30.74 6.96
C MET A 86 21.80 -31.53 8.20
N THR A 87 22.41 -31.19 9.33
CA THR A 87 21.99 -31.67 10.65
C THR A 87 20.75 -30.91 11.13
N THR A 88 20.07 -31.43 12.16
CA THR A 88 18.88 -30.77 12.74
C THR A 88 19.19 -29.37 13.27
N ALA A 89 20.32 -29.20 13.96
CA ALA A 89 20.76 -27.90 14.48
C ALA A 89 21.03 -26.87 13.36
N GLU A 90 21.58 -27.30 12.23
CA GLU A 90 21.79 -26.43 11.07
C GLU A 90 20.46 -26.01 10.43
N VAL A 91 19.48 -26.91 10.36
CA VAL A 91 18.14 -26.61 9.85
C VAL A 91 17.44 -25.56 10.72
N GLU A 92 17.49 -25.70 12.05
CA GLU A 92 16.89 -24.72 12.98
C GLU A 92 17.53 -23.34 12.84
N LYS A 93 18.86 -23.29 12.72
CA LYS A 93 19.59 -22.03 12.48
C LYS A 93 19.15 -21.37 11.17
N LEU A 94 19.07 -22.15 10.09
CA LEU A 94 18.63 -21.63 8.79
C LEU A 94 17.17 -21.20 8.81
N GLN A 95 16.29 -21.90 9.52
CA GLN A 95 14.90 -21.48 9.70
C GLN A 95 14.81 -20.14 10.42
N ALA A 96 15.63 -19.91 11.46
CA ALA A 96 15.70 -18.62 12.14
C ALA A 96 16.20 -17.50 11.18
N GLU A 97 17.24 -17.77 10.40
CA GLU A 97 17.73 -16.83 9.39
C GLU A 97 16.68 -16.50 8.32
N VAL A 98 15.94 -17.51 7.87
CA VAL A 98 14.85 -17.35 6.90
C VAL A 98 13.72 -16.50 7.49
N LYS A 99 13.36 -16.66 8.76
CA LYS A 99 12.38 -15.80 9.43
C LYS A 99 12.85 -14.34 9.45
N VAL A 100 14.12 -14.08 9.77
CA VAL A 100 14.68 -12.72 9.72
C VAL A 100 14.64 -12.14 8.30
N LYS A 101 14.97 -12.95 7.29
CA LYS A 101 14.89 -12.54 5.88
C LYS A 101 13.44 -12.29 5.43
N ALA A 102 12.48 -13.08 5.91
CA ALA A 102 11.05 -12.88 5.65
C ALA A 102 10.59 -11.52 6.19
N ASN A 103 10.95 -11.20 7.44
CA ASN A 103 10.63 -9.91 8.06
C ASN A 103 11.24 -8.74 7.28
N LYS A 104 12.49 -8.86 6.81
CA LYS A 104 13.11 -7.85 5.95
C LYS A 104 12.39 -7.69 4.61
N LYS A 105 11.93 -8.80 4.02
CA LYS A 105 11.19 -8.79 2.74
C LYS A 105 9.80 -8.16 2.88
N VAL A 106 9.14 -8.35 4.03
CA VAL A 106 7.80 -7.82 4.35
C VAL A 106 7.88 -6.40 4.93
N GLN A 107 9.00 -5.69 4.73
CA GLN A 107 9.14 -4.31 5.17
C GLN A 107 8.08 -3.40 4.53
N MET A 108 7.27 -2.79 5.38
CA MET A 108 6.14 -1.94 4.96
C MET A 108 6.63 -0.72 4.18
N PRO A 109 5.96 -0.33 3.08
CA PRO A 109 6.22 0.94 2.42
C PRO A 109 5.89 2.11 3.37
N PRO A 110 6.68 3.20 3.33
CA PRO A 110 6.46 4.35 4.20
C PRO A 110 5.20 5.12 3.79
N ILE A 111 4.48 5.64 4.78
CA ILE A 111 3.38 6.60 4.58
C ILE A 111 3.93 8.00 4.84
N VAL A 112 3.93 8.84 3.81
CA VAL A 112 4.50 10.19 3.84
C VAL A 112 3.49 11.22 3.37
N PRO A 113 3.58 12.50 3.79
CA PRO A 113 2.72 13.55 3.27
C PRO A 113 2.97 13.80 1.78
N LEU A 114 1.97 14.34 1.10
CA LEU A 114 2.09 14.79 -0.28
C LEU A 114 3.19 15.84 -0.42
N GLN A 115 3.91 15.78 -1.54
CA GLN A 115 4.90 16.79 -1.87
C GLN A 115 4.22 18.12 -2.23
N THR A 116 4.71 19.23 -1.65
CA THR A 116 4.19 20.59 -1.89
C THR A 116 5.10 21.42 -2.80
N ASP A 117 6.12 20.82 -3.41
CA ASP A 117 7.14 21.53 -4.18
C ASP A 117 6.57 22.08 -5.50
N LEU A 118 6.07 23.30 -5.44
CA LEU A 118 5.76 24.14 -6.59
C LEU A 118 7.09 24.77 -7.05
N GLY A 119 7.61 24.34 -8.20
CA GLY A 119 8.95 24.67 -8.69
C GLY A 119 9.40 26.10 -8.39
N GLN A 120 10.31 26.24 -7.42
CA GLN A 120 10.81 27.52 -6.94
C GLN A 120 11.52 28.29 -8.06
N VAL A 121 11.11 29.53 -8.32
CA VAL A 121 11.77 30.41 -9.29
C VAL A 121 13.13 30.86 -8.74
N ILE A 122 14.16 30.71 -9.57
CA ILE A 122 15.55 31.08 -9.26
C ILE A 122 15.86 32.45 -9.87
N ASN A 123 15.53 32.65 -11.15
CA ASN A 123 15.80 33.90 -11.87
C ASN A 123 14.78 34.09 -13.01
N VAL A 124 14.58 35.33 -13.45
CA VAL A 124 13.75 35.71 -14.60
C VAL A 124 14.55 36.62 -15.53
N ASP A 125 14.97 36.09 -16.68
CA ASP A 125 15.79 36.82 -17.66
C ASP A 125 14.91 37.24 -18.86
N LYS A 126 14.58 38.53 -18.97
CA LYS A 126 13.64 39.03 -20.00
C LYS A 126 14.22 39.04 -21.42
N ASP A 127 15.54 39.06 -21.56
CA ASP A 127 16.21 39.15 -22.86
C ASP A 127 16.13 37.84 -23.65
N ILE A 128 15.79 36.74 -23.00
CA ILE A 128 15.71 35.39 -23.58
C ILE A 128 14.27 35.06 -24.01
N ILE A 129 13.31 35.94 -23.73
CA ILE A 129 11.90 35.76 -24.09
C ILE A 129 11.77 35.67 -25.61
N GLY A 130 11.20 34.57 -26.10
CA GLY A 130 11.01 34.33 -27.53
C GLY A 130 12.23 33.75 -28.25
N PHE A 131 13.26 33.29 -27.53
CA PHE A 131 14.39 32.57 -28.12
C PHE A 131 14.00 31.21 -28.70
N ASP A 132 13.18 30.44 -27.97
CA ASP A 132 12.65 29.15 -28.42
C ASP A 132 11.21 28.94 -27.90
N ASN A 133 10.46 28.06 -28.57
CA ASN A 133 9.09 27.70 -28.23
C ASN A 133 9.02 26.56 -27.19
N SER A 134 10.14 25.90 -26.90
CA SER A 134 10.21 24.74 -26.00
C SER A 134 10.92 25.09 -24.69
N LYS A 135 10.59 24.37 -23.62
CA LYS A 135 11.29 24.48 -22.34
C LYS A 135 12.55 23.62 -22.35
N PHE A 136 13.64 24.15 -21.78
CA PHE A 136 14.89 23.41 -21.61
C PHE A 136 14.99 22.87 -20.19
N VAL A 137 15.29 21.58 -20.05
CA VAL A 137 15.48 20.94 -18.74
C VAL A 137 16.95 20.56 -18.59
N PHE A 138 17.61 21.19 -17.62
CA PHE A 138 19.00 20.93 -17.28
C PHE A 138 19.06 20.07 -16.03
N THR A 139 19.92 19.06 -16.03
CA THR A 139 20.06 18.12 -14.93
C THR A 139 21.51 17.81 -14.67
N ASP A 140 21.89 17.87 -13.40
CA ASP A 140 23.19 17.40 -12.96
C ASP A 140 23.21 15.86 -12.97
N ILE A 141 24.11 15.28 -13.77
CA ILE A 141 24.29 13.82 -13.91
C ILE A 141 25.47 13.28 -13.08
N THR A 142 25.97 14.06 -12.13
CA THR A 142 27.06 13.62 -11.24
C THR A 142 26.68 12.33 -10.50
N PHE A 143 27.64 11.40 -10.45
CA PHE A 143 27.49 10.10 -9.79
C PHE A 143 27.65 10.23 -8.27
N GLY A 144 26.92 9.42 -7.50
CA GLY A 144 26.99 9.41 -6.03
C GLY A 144 26.08 10.42 -5.31
N ILE A 145 25.39 11.30 -6.05
CA ILE A 145 24.39 12.21 -5.50
C ILE A 145 23.03 11.50 -5.48
N SER A 146 22.25 11.70 -4.41
CA SER A 146 20.92 11.11 -4.30
C SER A 146 19.92 11.80 -5.22
N ASP A 147 18.96 11.04 -5.77
CA ASP A 147 17.93 11.55 -6.67
C ASP A 147 17.08 12.68 -6.08
N LYS A 148 16.95 12.71 -4.73
CA LYS A 148 16.25 13.75 -3.96
C LYS A 148 17.06 15.02 -3.72
N SER A 149 18.39 14.98 -3.80
CA SER A 149 19.26 16.15 -3.66
C SER A 149 19.78 16.69 -5.00
N ARG A 150 19.66 15.91 -6.08
CA ARG A 150 20.09 16.26 -7.44
C ARG A 150 19.45 17.55 -7.94
N ILE A 151 20.27 18.43 -8.52
CA ILE A 151 19.82 19.72 -9.07
C ILE A 151 19.20 19.48 -10.44
N VAL A 152 17.91 19.85 -10.56
CA VAL A 152 17.16 19.84 -11.82
C VAL A 152 16.52 21.21 -11.98
N VAL A 153 16.85 21.91 -13.06
CA VAL A 153 16.32 23.25 -13.36
C VAL A 153 15.67 23.27 -14.73
N VAL A 154 14.60 24.04 -14.84
CA VAL A 154 13.81 24.20 -16.05
C VAL A 154 13.86 25.65 -16.45
N ARG A 155 14.25 25.90 -17.69
CA ARG A 155 14.15 27.19 -18.35
C ARG A 155 12.90 27.21 -19.20
N GLU A 156 11.94 28.04 -18.83
CA GLU A 156 10.70 28.26 -19.56
C GLU A 156 10.93 29.21 -20.75
N SER A 157 10.00 29.18 -21.72
CA SER A 157 9.97 30.10 -22.87
C SER A 157 9.88 31.57 -22.46
N ASP A 158 9.32 31.84 -21.28
CA ASP A 158 9.12 33.18 -20.73
C ASP A 158 10.40 33.75 -20.09
N GLY A 159 11.55 33.10 -20.28
CA GLY A 159 12.84 33.49 -19.71
C GLY A 159 13.02 33.13 -18.23
N THR A 160 12.02 32.50 -17.61
CA THR A 160 12.06 32.10 -16.19
C THR A 160 12.89 30.84 -15.99
N LEU A 161 13.86 30.90 -15.09
CA LEU A 161 14.58 29.75 -14.55
C LEU A 161 13.94 29.32 -13.23
N ARG A 162 13.43 28.11 -13.16
CA ARG A 162 12.87 27.53 -11.94
C ARG A 162 13.46 26.16 -11.65
N LYS A 163 13.29 25.68 -10.42
CA LYS A 163 13.49 24.25 -10.11
C LYS A 163 12.41 23.43 -10.81
N ALA A 164 12.78 22.21 -11.21
CA ALA A 164 11.82 21.27 -11.79
C ALA A 164 10.73 20.89 -10.79
N ASN A 165 9.54 20.65 -11.32
CA ASN A 165 8.44 20.08 -10.55
C ASN A 165 8.73 18.61 -10.24
N ALA A 166 7.99 18.03 -9.28
CA ALA A 166 8.16 16.63 -8.88
C ALA A 166 8.06 15.67 -10.07
N ASP A 167 7.07 15.84 -10.95
CA ASP A 167 6.84 14.99 -12.13
C ASP A 167 7.98 15.10 -13.15
N GLU A 168 8.45 16.32 -13.40
CA GLU A 168 9.57 16.58 -14.31
C GLU A 168 10.84 15.93 -13.76
N ARG A 169 11.09 16.10 -12.46
CA ARG A 169 12.21 15.49 -11.77
C ARG A 169 12.15 13.97 -11.81
N HIS A 170 10.99 13.38 -11.53
CA HIS A 170 10.76 11.94 -11.59
C HIS A 170 11.08 11.40 -12.99
N THR A 171 10.56 12.06 -14.03
CA THR A 171 10.79 11.68 -15.42
C THR A 171 12.27 11.74 -15.77
N VAL A 172 12.94 12.84 -15.45
CA VAL A 172 14.33 13.06 -15.81
C VAL A 172 15.28 12.14 -15.04
N ASN A 173 15.01 11.89 -13.76
CA ASN A 173 15.74 10.89 -12.98
C ASN A 173 15.61 9.51 -13.64
N GLN A 174 14.42 9.10 -14.11
CA GLN A 174 14.26 7.81 -14.79
C GLN A 174 14.96 7.76 -16.17
N ILE A 175 15.12 8.88 -16.86
CA ILE A 175 15.86 8.94 -18.14
C ILE A 175 17.36 8.69 -17.92
N TYR A 176 17.97 9.39 -16.96
CA TYR A 176 19.41 9.32 -16.73
C TYR A 176 19.83 8.18 -15.79
N PHE A 177 18.95 7.81 -14.84
CA PHE A 177 19.16 6.78 -13.82
C PHE A 177 17.98 5.81 -13.80
N PRO A 178 17.85 4.94 -14.83
CA PRO A 178 16.69 4.07 -14.96
C PRO A 178 16.61 3.05 -13.81
N GLN A 179 15.50 3.09 -13.08
CA GLN A 179 15.17 2.08 -12.07
C GLN A 179 14.39 0.92 -12.71
N LEU A 180 14.72 -0.30 -12.30
CA LEU A 180 14.05 -1.51 -12.79
C LEU A 180 12.57 -1.50 -12.40
N GLY A 181 11.72 -1.82 -13.37
CA GLY A 181 10.27 -1.88 -13.17
C GLY A 181 9.54 -0.53 -13.23
N ARG A 182 10.26 0.60 -13.30
CA ARG A 182 9.67 1.93 -13.47
C ARG A 182 9.62 2.33 -14.95
N GLU A 183 8.48 2.84 -15.40
CA GLU A 183 8.26 3.31 -16.77
C GLU A 183 8.23 4.85 -16.83
N LEU A 184 8.67 5.42 -17.96
CA LEU A 184 8.66 6.88 -18.16
C LEU A 184 7.24 7.44 -18.25
N LYS A 185 6.34 6.71 -18.92
CA LYS A 185 4.92 7.02 -18.95
C LYS A 185 4.23 6.12 -17.94
N HIS A 186 3.31 6.68 -17.17
CA HIS A 186 2.57 5.89 -16.20
C HIS A 186 1.82 4.74 -16.90
N PRO A 187 1.93 3.51 -16.39
CA PRO A 187 1.20 2.37 -16.91
C PRO A 187 -0.31 2.63 -16.96
N VAL A 188 -0.94 2.22 -18.06
CA VAL A 188 -2.37 2.41 -18.32
C VAL A 188 -3.26 1.76 -17.24
N MET A 189 -2.76 0.73 -16.56
CA MET A 189 -3.45 0.06 -15.44
C MET A 189 -3.81 0.97 -14.26
N PHE A 190 -3.12 2.09 -14.08
CA PHE A 190 -3.40 3.03 -12.98
C PHE A 190 -4.47 4.07 -13.32
N GLN A 191 -4.98 4.06 -14.55
CA GLN A 191 -6.13 4.87 -14.93
C GLN A 191 -7.40 4.24 -14.34
N ASP A 192 -8.36 5.07 -13.93
CA ASP A 192 -9.55 4.62 -13.19
C ASP A 192 -10.38 3.58 -13.96
N GLU A 193 -10.40 3.68 -15.29
CA GLU A 193 -11.10 2.73 -16.18
C GLU A 193 -10.51 1.32 -16.10
N HIS A 194 -9.18 1.21 -16.00
CA HIS A 194 -8.45 -0.06 -15.99
C HIS A 194 -8.17 -0.58 -14.58
N LEU A 195 -8.16 0.32 -13.59
CA LEU A 195 -7.95 -0.04 -12.19
C LEU A 195 -9.16 -0.81 -11.62
N LYS A 196 -10.39 -0.40 -11.97
CA LYS A 196 -11.63 -1.04 -11.48
C LYS A 196 -11.69 -2.56 -11.73
N PRO A 197 -11.50 -3.07 -12.97
CA PRO A 197 -11.45 -4.51 -13.21
C PRO A 197 -10.40 -5.26 -12.38
N LEU A 198 -9.21 -4.66 -12.16
CA LEU A 198 -8.15 -5.29 -11.37
C LEU A 198 -8.53 -5.39 -9.89
N LEU A 199 -9.23 -4.37 -9.37
CA LEU A 199 -9.77 -4.39 -8.01
C LEU A 199 -10.85 -5.45 -7.83
N GLU A 200 -11.74 -5.59 -8.81
CA GLU A 200 -12.80 -6.61 -8.80
C GLU A 200 -12.23 -8.04 -8.82
N ASN A 201 -11.17 -8.26 -9.62
CA ASN A 201 -10.42 -9.52 -9.67
C ASN A 201 -9.70 -9.84 -8.34
N GLY A 202 -9.46 -8.84 -7.49
CA GLY A 202 -8.77 -9.01 -6.22
C GLY A 202 -7.24 -9.03 -6.34
N ASP A 203 -6.68 -8.49 -7.42
CA ASP A 203 -5.23 -8.43 -7.68
C ASP A 203 -4.53 -7.31 -6.86
N TYR A 204 -4.93 -7.13 -5.60
CA TYR A 204 -4.52 -6.00 -4.76
C TYR A 204 -3.01 -5.94 -4.55
N GLU A 205 -2.38 -7.08 -4.25
CA GLU A 205 -0.94 -7.12 -4.01
C GLU A 205 -0.15 -6.73 -5.27
N PHE A 206 -0.62 -7.13 -6.45
CA PHE A 206 0.01 -6.75 -7.72
C PHE A 206 -0.09 -5.24 -7.97
N ILE A 207 -1.27 -4.65 -7.74
CA ILE A 207 -1.48 -3.20 -7.89
C ILE A 207 -0.55 -2.43 -6.95
N LEU A 208 -0.49 -2.82 -5.67
CA LEU A 208 0.28 -2.13 -4.64
C LEU A 208 1.80 -2.31 -4.83
N ASP A 209 2.26 -3.52 -5.19
CA ASP A 209 3.66 -3.77 -5.55
C ASP A 209 4.07 -2.94 -6.77
N ARG A 210 3.21 -2.89 -7.80
CA ARG A 210 3.48 -2.10 -9.02
C ARG A 210 3.50 -0.60 -8.72
N ALA A 211 2.61 -0.11 -7.86
CA ALA A 211 2.57 1.29 -7.45
C ALA A 211 3.85 1.70 -6.71
N CYS A 212 4.35 0.85 -5.82
CA CYS A 212 5.61 1.09 -5.10
C CYS A 212 6.84 1.18 -6.01
N CYS A 213 6.85 0.43 -7.13
CA CYS A 213 7.93 0.52 -8.12
C CYS A 213 7.81 1.76 -9.01
N GLN A 214 6.58 2.10 -9.41
CA GLN A 214 6.33 3.14 -10.40
C GLN A 214 6.42 4.56 -9.83
N PHE A 215 5.84 4.81 -8.66
CA PHE A 215 5.68 6.15 -8.10
C PHE A 215 6.56 6.35 -6.87
N GLU A 216 6.78 7.61 -6.50
CA GLU A 216 7.39 7.93 -5.22
C GLU A 216 6.31 7.91 -4.11
N PRO A 217 6.66 7.59 -2.85
CA PRO A 217 5.67 7.49 -1.78
C PRO A 217 4.89 8.77 -1.47
N ASN A 218 5.43 9.94 -1.84
CA ASN A 218 4.85 11.27 -1.64
C ASN A 218 4.12 11.82 -2.89
N ASP A 219 4.02 11.02 -3.95
CA ASP A 219 3.33 11.39 -5.19
C ASP A 219 1.80 11.28 -5.01
N GLN A 220 1.06 12.26 -5.53
CA GLN A 220 -0.40 12.24 -5.55
C GLN A 220 -0.96 11.00 -6.25
N ASN A 221 -0.33 10.55 -7.33
CA ASN A 221 -0.77 9.34 -8.04
C ASN A 221 -0.58 8.08 -7.21
N TYR A 222 0.49 8.00 -6.42
CA TYR A 222 0.71 6.89 -5.49
C TYR A 222 -0.41 6.83 -4.45
N HIS A 223 -0.67 7.96 -3.76
CA HIS A 223 -1.73 8.05 -2.76
C HIS A 223 -3.10 7.70 -3.34
N ARG A 224 -3.44 8.23 -4.52
CA ARG A 224 -4.70 7.92 -5.21
C ARG A 224 -4.87 6.41 -5.40
N VAL A 225 -3.90 5.76 -6.05
CA VAL A 225 -4.00 4.32 -6.36
C VAL A 225 -4.05 3.48 -5.08
N VAL A 226 -3.20 3.77 -4.10
CA VAL A 226 -3.10 3.01 -2.86
C VAL A 226 -4.38 3.16 -2.03
N PHE A 227 -4.88 4.39 -1.83
CA PHE A 227 -6.09 4.64 -1.03
C PHE A 227 -7.34 4.10 -1.72
N THR A 228 -7.47 4.23 -3.05
CA THR A 228 -8.56 3.58 -3.79
C THR A 228 -8.53 2.06 -3.62
N THR A 229 -7.34 1.45 -3.65
CA THR A 229 -7.18 0.01 -3.41
C THR A 229 -7.58 -0.36 -1.98
N TYR A 230 -7.15 0.41 -0.98
CA TYR A 230 -7.50 0.19 0.43
C TYR A 230 -8.99 0.32 0.70
N LYS A 231 -9.66 1.33 0.15
CA LYS A 231 -11.12 1.47 0.22
C LYS A 231 -11.83 0.25 -0.38
N HIS A 232 -11.36 -0.25 -1.51
CA HIS A 232 -11.96 -1.43 -2.15
C HIS A 232 -11.75 -2.70 -1.32
N VAL A 233 -10.56 -2.91 -0.75
CA VAL A 233 -10.28 -4.02 0.17
C VAL A 233 -11.20 -3.93 1.39
N ASN A 234 -11.34 -2.74 1.99
CA ASN A 234 -12.20 -2.49 3.12
C ASN A 234 -13.67 -2.82 2.81
N LYS A 235 -14.18 -2.31 1.69
CA LYS A 235 -15.56 -2.53 1.22
C LYS A 235 -15.86 -4.01 0.95
N THR A 236 -14.90 -4.74 0.39
CA THR A 236 -15.06 -6.18 0.07
C THR A 236 -14.67 -7.12 1.22
N LYS A 237 -14.13 -6.58 2.32
CA LYS A 237 -13.60 -7.32 3.49
C LYS A 237 -12.55 -8.39 3.12
N LYS A 238 -11.86 -8.23 1.99
CA LYS A 238 -10.86 -9.18 1.45
C LYS A 238 -9.45 -8.96 2.03
N TYR A 239 -9.33 -8.86 3.35
CA TYR A 239 -8.05 -8.61 4.03
C TYR A 239 -7.05 -9.79 3.88
N GLN A 240 -7.56 -11.02 3.79
CA GLN A 240 -6.79 -12.27 3.63
C GLN A 240 -5.77 -12.21 2.47
N VAL A 241 -6.12 -11.51 1.40
CA VAL A 241 -5.25 -11.38 0.22
C VAL A 241 -3.93 -10.72 0.62
N LEU A 242 -3.99 -9.67 1.45
CA LEU A 242 -2.84 -8.88 1.86
C LEU A 242 -2.13 -9.40 3.13
N GLU A 243 -2.66 -10.43 3.79
CA GLU A 243 -1.97 -11.06 4.94
C GLU A 243 -0.56 -11.54 4.57
N SER A 244 0.38 -11.42 5.50
CA SER A 244 1.81 -11.73 5.28
C SER A 244 2.45 -10.97 4.10
N THR A 245 1.84 -9.89 3.63
CA THR A 245 2.43 -8.97 2.65
C THR A 245 2.84 -7.67 3.33
N ARG A 246 3.73 -6.92 2.69
CA ARG A 246 4.18 -5.61 3.18
C ARG A 246 3.07 -4.55 3.24
N HIS A 247 1.90 -4.83 2.68
CA HIS A 247 0.83 -3.85 2.46
C HIS A 247 -0.29 -3.90 3.51
N LEU A 248 -0.39 -4.98 4.30
CA LEU A 248 -1.45 -5.09 5.31
C LEU A 248 -1.26 -4.07 6.43
N GLY A 249 -0.07 -3.90 6.97
CA GLY A 249 0.18 -2.91 8.02
C GLY A 249 -0.20 -1.48 7.60
N PRO A 250 0.27 -0.96 6.45
CA PRO A 250 -0.14 0.35 5.95
C PRO A 250 -1.64 0.46 5.69
N LEU A 251 -2.31 -0.61 5.25
CA LEU A 251 -3.76 -0.65 5.12
C LEU A 251 -4.44 -0.48 6.49
N LEU A 252 -4.04 -1.23 7.51
CA LEU A 252 -4.64 -1.12 8.85
C LEU A 252 -4.37 0.26 9.47
N PHE A 253 -3.16 0.78 9.28
CA PHE A 253 -2.85 2.16 9.65
C PHE A 253 -3.77 3.15 8.92
N TYR A 254 -4.02 2.93 7.62
CA TYR A 254 -4.96 3.73 6.83
C TYR A 254 -6.39 3.72 7.38
N LEU A 255 -6.90 2.56 7.78
CA LEU A 255 -8.21 2.43 8.38
C LEU A 255 -8.30 3.14 9.74
N ALA A 256 -7.26 3.02 10.55
CA ALA A 256 -7.21 3.63 11.87
C ALA A 256 -7.21 5.17 11.79
N PHE A 257 -6.39 5.77 10.93
CA PHE A 257 -6.33 7.23 10.84
C PHE A 257 -7.58 7.84 10.20
N ASN A 258 -8.21 7.15 9.25
CA ASN A 258 -9.46 7.60 8.60
C ASN A 258 -10.72 7.30 9.41
N LYS A 259 -10.57 6.72 10.61
CA LYS A 259 -11.70 6.33 11.46
C LYS A 259 -12.70 5.38 10.78
N MET A 260 -12.18 4.33 10.14
CA MET A 260 -13.00 3.28 9.52
C MET A 260 -12.73 1.90 10.15
N PRO A 261 -12.99 1.69 11.45
CA PRO A 261 -12.67 0.43 12.13
C PRO A 261 -13.67 -0.71 11.84
N ASP A 262 -14.92 -0.37 11.53
CA ASP A 262 -16.08 -1.28 11.57
C ASP A 262 -15.88 -2.58 10.77
N ASN A 263 -15.50 -2.46 9.50
CA ASN A 263 -15.37 -3.62 8.61
C ASN A 263 -14.22 -4.55 8.98
N PHE A 264 -13.11 -4.00 9.50
CA PHE A 264 -11.97 -4.82 9.92
C PHE A 264 -12.28 -5.54 11.23
N LEU A 265 -12.94 -4.87 12.19
CA LEU A 265 -13.41 -5.51 13.41
C LEU A 265 -14.41 -6.63 13.11
N MET A 266 -15.38 -6.37 12.22
CA MET A 266 -16.33 -7.39 11.78
C MET A 266 -15.61 -8.60 11.18
N TYR A 267 -14.62 -8.37 10.33
CA TYR A 267 -13.80 -9.43 9.76
C TYR A 267 -13.02 -10.23 10.82
N CYS A 268 -12.44 -9.57 11.82
CA CYS A 268 -11.73 -10.24 12.91
C CYS A 268 -12.68 -11.13 13.72
N LEU A 269 -13.87 -10.64 14.07
CA LEU A 269 -14.88 -11.40 14.81
C LEU A 269 -15.40 -12.60 14.02
N GLN A 270 -15.66 -12.42 12.71
CA GLN A 270 -16.12 -13.50 11.83
C GLN A 270 -15.07 -14.58 11.55
N THR A 271 -13.78 -14.21 11.61
CA THR A 271 -12.66 -15.16 11.39
C THR A 271 -12.03 -15.64 12.69
N GLU A 272 -12.70 -15.43 13.83
CA GLU A 272 -12.28 -15.86 15.17
C GLU A 272 -10.93 -15.28 15.63
N ARG A 273 -10.48 -14.18 15.03
CA ARG A 273 -9.20 -13.51 15.33
C ARG A 273 -9.39 -12.38 16.33
N PHE A 274 -9.75 -12.76 17.54
CA PHE A 274 -10.02 -11.82 18.62
C PHE A 274 -8.78 -11.02 19.03
N GLN A 275 -7.60 -11.64 19.05
CA GLN A 275 -6.34 -10.96 19.38
C GLN A 275 -6.03 -9.83 18.38
N ASP A 276 -6.29 -10.05 17.09
CA ASP A 276 -6.07 -9.03 16.04
C ASP A 276 -7.03 -7.85 16.22
N ALA A 277 -8.27 -8.10 16.64
CA ALA A 277 -9.23 -7.04 16.94
C ALA A 277 -8.72 -6.12 18.06
N ILE A 278 -8.20 -6.70 19.15
CA ILE A 278 -7.63 -5.92 20.26
C ILE A 278 -6.38 -5.15 19.82
N LEU A 279 -5.46 -5.80 19.12
CA LEU A 279 -4.24 -5.16 18.61
C LEU A 279 -4.58 -3.97 17.70
N PHE A 280 -5.63 -4.11 16.89
CA PHE A 280 -6.11 -3.03 16.04
C PHE A 280 -6.80 -1.91 16.82
N ILE A 281 -7.57 -2.22 17.86
CA ILE A 281 -8.13 -1.19 18.76
C ILE A 281 -6.99 -0.42 19.45
N ASN A 282 -5.96 -1.11 19.92
CA ASN A 282 -4.77 -0.49 20.51
C ASN A 282 -4.05 0.42 19.50
N LEU A 283 -3.94 -0.02 18.25
CA LEU A 283 -3.40 0.82 17.17
C LEU A 283 -4.28 2.06 16.95
N TYR A 284 -5.60 1.89 16.93
CA TYR A 284 -6.56 2.97 16.69
C TYR A 284 -6.53 4.03 17.80
N THR A 285 -6.60 3.62 19.06
CA THR A 285 -6.58 4.53 20.21
C THR A 285 -5.26 5.26 20.29
N LYS A 286 -4.16 4.58 19.98
CA LYS A 286 -2.84 5.21 19.93
C LYS A 286 -2.73 6.27 18.83
N ILE A 287 -3.27 6.00 17.64
CA ILE A 287 -3.23 6.97 16.52
C ILE A 287 -4.15 8.17 16.79
N ASN A 288 -5.36 7.94 17.31
CA ASN A 288 -6.38 8.98 17.40
C ASN A 288 -6.41 9.70 18.76
N GLN A 289 -6.02 9.03 19.85
CA GLN A 289 -6.14 9.53 21.23
C GLN A 289 -4.78 9.60 21.94
N GLY A 290 -3.72 9.02 21.36
CA GLY A 290 -2.38 8.99 21.97
C GLY A 290 -2.28 8.08 23.21
N LEU A 291 -3.28 7.23 23.45
CA LEU A 291 -3.36 6.35 24.61
C LEU A 291 -2.96 4.93 24.22
N GLU A 292 -2.25 4.24 25.11
CA GLU A 292 -2.04 2.80 25.03
C GLU A 292 -2.99 2.10 25.99
N ILE A 293 -3.67 1.07 25.51
CA ILE A 293 -4.51 0.22 26.35
C ILE A 293 -3.62 -0.87 26.94
N GLU A 294 -3.56 -0.92 28.27
CA GLU A 294 -2.92 -2.02 28.98
C GLU A 294 -3.77 -3.29 28.84
N LEU A 295 -3.14 -4.38 28.37
CA LEU A 295 -3.82 -5.65 28.16
C LEU A 295 -4.02 -6.36 29.51
N GLY A 296 -5.25 -6.32 30.03
CA GLY A 296 -5.70 -7.08 31.21
C GLY A 296 -6.22 -8.48 30.89
N ASP A 297 -6.99 -9.06 31.82
CA ASP A 297 -7.62 -10.38 31.68
C ASP A 297 -8.57 -10.44 30.47
N LEU A 298 -8.86 -11.65 29.97
CA LEU A 298 -9.78 -11.86 28.83
C LEU A 298 -11.14 -11.16 29.00
N LYS A 299 -11.68 -11.13 30.23
CA LYS A 299 -12.95 -10.42 30.52
C LYS A 299 -12.84 -8.91 30.33
N ASP A 300 -11.68 -8.34 30.60
CA ASP A 300 -11.43 -6.92 30.40
C ASP A 300 -11.26 -6.62 28.90
N GLN A 301 -10.67 -7.55 28.14
CA GLN A 301 -10.54 -7.44 26.68
C GLN A 301 -11.90 -7.43 25.96
N PHE A 302 -12.86 -8.25 26.38
CA PHE A 302 -14.23 -8.21 25.84
C PHE A 302 -14.91 -6.86 26.09
N LYS A 303 -14.77 -6.32 27.31
CA LYS A 303 -15.31 -5.00 27.65
C LYS A 303 -14.66 -3.89 26.82
N VAL A 304 -13.35 -3.95 26.60
CA VAL A 304 -12.64 -2.98 25.76
C VAL A 304 -13.24 -2.94 24.35
N ILE A 305 -13.55 -4.10 23.75
CA ILE A 305 -14.18 -4.15 22.43
C ILE A 305 -15.61 -3.62 22.47
N GLU A 306 -16.39 -3.97 23.48
CA GLU A 306 -17.76 -3.49 23.66
C GLU A 306 -17.80 -1.96 23.82
N ASP A 307 -16.94 -1.41 24.68
CA ASP A 307 -16.78 0.03 24.90
C ASP A 307 -16.35 0.74 23.61
N PHE A 308 -15.43 0.14 22.84
CA PHE A 308 -14.98 0.67 21.57
C PHE A 308 -16.10 0.70 20.50
N ILE A 309 -16.88 -0.38 20.40
CA ILE A 309 -18.04 -0.45 19.49
C ILE A 309 -19.06 0.64 19.86
N ASN A 310 -19.30 0.84 21.15
CA ASN A 310 -20.24 1.83 21.64
C ASN A 310 -19.80 3.28 21.40
N THR A 311 -18.49 3.54 21.39
CA THR A 311 -17.94 4.91 21.32
C THR A 311 -17.57 5.35 19.91
N GLU A 312 -16.85 4.52 19.14
CA GLU A 312 -16.18 4.94 17.89
C GLU A 312 -16.77 4.31 16.63
N CYS A 313 -17.51 3.19 16.72
CA CYS A 313 -18.04 2.48 15.54
C CYS A 313 -19.40 3.02 15.07
N THR A 314 -19.65 2.97 13.76
CA THR A 314 -20.94 3.38 13.17
C THR A 314 -21.92 2.21 13.04
N GLU A 315 -21.45 1.03 12.62
CA GLU A 315 -22.26 -0.18 12.45
C GLU A 315 -22.41 -1.01 13.75
N LYS A 316 -22.89 -0.38 14.82
CA LYS A 316 -22.91 -0.98 16.17
C LYS A 316 -23.69 -2.29 16.25
N GLY A 317 -24.91 -2.33 15.71
CA GLY A 317 -25.81 -3.49 15.83
C GLY A 317 -25.22 -4.78 15.26
N ASN A 318 -24.60 -4.68 14.08
CA ASN A 318 -23.98 -5.83 13.42
C ASN A 318 -22.73 -6.32 14.19
N LEU A 319 -21.94 -5.40 14.75
CA LEU A 319 -20.73 -5.72 15.51
C LEU A 319 -21.05 -6.33 16.87
N GLU A 320 -22.06 -5.81 17.57
CA GLU A 320 -22.54 -6.39 18.84
C GLU A 320 -23.09 -7.79 18.65
N GLU A 321 -23.82 -8.04 17.56
CA GLU A 321 -24.32 -9.38 17.22
C GLU A 321 -23.16 -10.34 16.95
N ALA A 322 -22.17 -9.91 16.16
CA ALA A 322 -20.97 -10.70 15.89
C ALA A 322 -20.17 -11.00 17.17
N LEU A 323 -20.05 -10.04 18.08
CA LEU A 323 -19.38 -10.22 19.36
C LEU A 323 -20.12 -11.23 20.25
N LYS A 324 -21.45 -11.13 20.34
CA LYS A 324 -22.29 -12.09 21.09
C LYS A 324 -22.18 -13.50 20.51
N TYR A 325 -22.18 -13.63 19.19
CA TYR A 325 -21.98 -14.91 18.51
C TYR A 325 -20.63 -15.53 18.89
N TYR A 326 -19.55 -14.74 18.86
CA TYR A 326 -18.22 -15.19 19.24
C TYR A 326 -18.14 -15.64 20.71
N ILE A 327 -18.71 -14.87 21.64
CA ILE A 327 -18.76 -15.24 23.07
C ILE A 327 -19.51 -16.56 23.27
N ASN A 328 -20.64 -16.74 22.59
CA ASN A 328 -21.44 -17.95 22.67
C ASN A 328 -20.66 -19.17 22.15
N MET A 329 -19.95 -19.06 21.02
CA MET A 329 -19.13 -20.16 20.52
C MET A 329 -18.02 -20.56 21.49
N ASN A 330 -17.28 -19.61 22.04
CA ASN A 330 -16.21 -19.90 23.01
C ASN A 330 -16.73 -20.50 24.32
N SER A 331 -17.93 -20.12 24.78
CA SER A 331 -18.54 -20.73 25.97
C SER A 331 -18.92 -22.21 25.76
N VAL A 332 -19.21 -22.60 24.51
CA VAL A 332 -19.54 -23.98 24.14
C VAL A 332 -18.29 -24.86 23.98
N GLU A 333 -17.15 -24.29 23.61
CA GLU A 333 -15.89 -25.05 23.53
C GLU A 333 -15.35 -25.44 24.91
N VAL A 334 -15.44 -24.54 25.89
CA VAL A 334 -15.02 -24.80 27.29
C VAL A 334 -15.85 -25.92 27.94
N SER A 335 -17.10 -26.10 27.53
CA SER A 335 -17.99 -27.16 28.04
C SER A 335 -17.86 -28.50 27.32
N LYS A 336 -17.17 -28.56 26.17
CA LYS A 336 -16.87 -29.82 25.46
C LYS A 336 -15.49 -30.39 25.78
N SER A 337 -14.60 -29.59 26.36
CA SER A 337 -13.26 -30.00 26.82
C SER A 337 -13.22 -30.43 28.29
N SER A 338 -14.37 -30.48 28.96
CA SER A 338 -14.58 -30.98 30.33
C SER A 338 -15.40 -32.26 30.27
#